data_AF-A0A847BV30-F1
#
_entry.id   AF-A0A847BV30-F1
#
_cell.length_a   1.000
_cell.length_b   1.000
_cell.length_c   1.000
_cell.angle_alpha   90.00
_cell.angle_beta   90.00
_cell.angle_gamma   90.00
#
_symmetry.space_group_name_H-M   'P 1'
#
loop_
_entity.id
_entity.type
_entity.pdbx_description
1 polymer ?
#
loop_
_entity_poly.entity_id
_entity_poly.type
_entity_poly.pdbx_seq_one_letter_code
_entity_poly.pdbx_strand_id
1 'polypeptide(L)'
;MKNLWPESAKAFELEGATVPVFTYMENGINVIAFNSSTCVPPEPMVNAMLALKHLNDENTKVVMINHKNPVGLIAKVGKEFNIETEELSADLIKLAFAYKVGSKPDLSNPSCAG
;
A
#
# COMPACT_ATOMS: atom_id res chain seq x y z
N MET A 1 -0.21 22.41 5.24
CA MET A 1 -0.37 21.05 4.69
C MET A 1 -0.56 20.11 5.87
N LYS A 2 -1.60 19.28 5.86
CA LYS A 2 -1.81 18.30 6.94
C LYS A 2 -0.70 17.24 6.81
N ASN A 3 0.07 17.01 7.87
CA ASN A 3 1.05 15.93 7.85
C ASN A 3 0.28 14.60 7.79
N LEU A 4 0.50 13.81 6.73
CA LEU A 4 -0.25 12.56 6.50
C LEU A 4 0.32 11.39 7.31
N TRP A 5 1.56 11.54 7.75
CA TRP A 5 2.35 10.51 8.44
C TRP A 5 2.75 11.02 9.83
N PRO A 6 3.06 10.13 10.78
CA PRO A 6 3.58 10.54 12.08
C PRO A 6 4.93 11.26 11.94
N GLU A 7 5.29 12.09 12.92
CA GLU A 7 6.59 12.79 12.92
C GLU A 7 7.79 11.84 12.94
N SER A 8 7.60 10.60 13.39
CA SER A 8 8.61 9.54 13.39
C SER A 8 8.86 8.93 12.01
N ALA A 9 8.06 9.29 11.00
CA ALA A 9 8.20 8.77 9.64
C ALA A 9 9.53 9.18 9.01
N LYS A 10 10.22 8.19 8.44
CA LYS A 10 11.50 8.36 7.75
C LYS A 10 11.33 8.05 6.28
N ALA A 11 12.10 8.70 5.41
CA ALA A 11 12.17 8.32 4.00
C ALA A 11 12.57 6.85 3.87
N PHE A 12 11.91 6.15 2.95
CA PHE A 12 12.18 4.76 2.61
C PHE A 12 12.46 4.70 1.12
N GLU A 13 13.67 4.30 0.75
CA GLU A 13 14.05 4.13 -0.64
C GLU A 13 13.40 2.85 -1.19
N LEU A 14 12.35 3.03 -2.00
CA LEU A 14 11.67 1.95 -2.70
C LEU A 14 12.02 2.05 -4.20
N GLU A 15 12.88 1.15 -4.65
CA GLU A 15 13.35 1.16 -6.05
C GLU A 15 12.17 1.07 -7.04
N GLY A 16 12.15 1.98 -8.01
CA GLY A 16 11.11 2.07 -9.03
C GLY A 16 9.83 2.80 -8.58
N ALA A 17 9.73 3.24 -7.32
CA ALA A 17 8.63 4.09 -6.90
C ALA A 17 8.73 5.48 -7.56
N THR A 18 7.58 6.01 -7.97
CA THR A 18 7.48 7.34 -8.59
C THR A 18 7.02 8.42 -7.60
N VAL A 19 6.70 8.01 -6.37
CA VAL A 19 6.27 8.88 -5.28
C VAL A 19 7.19 8.68 -4.07
N PRO A 20 7.33 9.69 -3.19
CA PRO A 20 8.02 9.51 -1.92
C PRO A 20 7.35 8.41 -1.08
N VAL A 21 8.17 7.50 -0.58
CA VAL A 21 7.75 6.42 0.32
C VAL A 21 8.38 6.66 1.69
N PHE A 22 7.63 6.34 2.73
CA PHE A 22 8.02 6.52 4.11
C PHE A 22 7.90 5.22 4.89
N THR A 23 8.67 5.09 5.96
CA THR A 23 8.56 4.01 6.93
C THR A 23 8.46 4.53 8.35
N TYR A 24 7.65 3.88 9.19
CA TYR A 24 7.56 4.14 10.63
C TYR A 24 7.06 2.91 11.38
N MET A 25 7.28 2.92 12.69
CA MET A 25 6.71 1.93 13.60
C MET A 25 5.38 2.45 14.16
N GLU A 26 4.34 1.61 14.12
CA GLU A 26 3.05 1.86 14.73
C GLU A 26 2.62 0.61 15.51
N ASN A 27 2.47 0.73 16.83
CA ASN A 27 2.07 -0.38 17.70
C ASN A 27 2.90 -1.67 17.53
N GLY A 28 4.21 -1.53 17.26
CA GLY A 28 5.12 -2.68 17.02
C GLY A 28 5.10 -3.24 15.60
N ILE A 29 4.33 -2.65 14.68
CA ILE A 29 4.26 -3.02 13.27
C ILE A 29 5.06 -2.02 12.44
N ASN A 30 5.86 -2.53 11.50
CA ASN A 30 6.53 -1.73 10.49
C ASN A 30 5.52 -1.31 9.41
N VAL A 31 5.38 -0.01 9.19
CA VAL A 31 4.47 0.53 8.18
C VAL A 31 5.29 1.13 7.04
N ILE A 32 4.96 0.73 5.80
CA ILE A 32 5.44 1.36 4.57
C ILE A 32 4.30 2.21 4.02
N ALA A 33 4.51 3.52 3.88
CA ALA A 33 3.45 4.47 3.57
C ALA A 33 3.79 5.36 2.38
N PHE A 34 2.80 5.62 1.51
CA PHE A 34 2.95 6.55 0.39
C PHE A 34 1.61 7.19 -0.01
N ASN A 35 1.70 8.31 -0.73
CA ASN A 35 0.53 9.02 -1.25
C ASN A 35 0.61 9.07 -2.78
N SER A 36 -0.38 8.47 -3.44
CA SER A 36 -0.54 8.46 -4.90
C SER A 36 -1.81 9.16 -5.36
N SER A 37 -2.44 9.98 -4.50
CA SER A 37 -3.69 10.69 -4.83
C SER A 37 -3.59 11.57 -6.06
N THR A 38 -2.43 12.15 -6.35
CA THR A 38 -2.20 12.98 -7.54
C THR A 38 -1.79 12.18 -8.79
N CYS A 39 -1.56 10.87 -8.65
CA CYS A 39 -1.12 10.01 -9.75
C CYS A 39 -2.32 9.52 -10.59
N VAL A 40 -2.07 9.25 -11.87
CA VAL A 40 -3.06 8.68 -12.79
C VAL A 40 -2.75 7.20 -13.07
N PRO A 41 -3.76 6.35 -13.31
CA PRO A 41 -3.50 4.96 -13.69
C PRO A 41 -2.53 4.85 -14.89
N PRO A 42 -1.56 3.90 -14.87
CA PRO A 42 -1.41 2.79 -13.93
C PRO A 42 -0.53 3.10 -12.70
N GLU A 43 -0.02 4.32 -12.56
CA GLU A 43 1.02 4.68 -11.58
C GLU A 43 0.66 4.38 -10.11
N PRO A 44 -0.56 4.68 -9.59
CA PRO A 44 -0.96 4.27 -8.25
C PRO A 44 -0.83 2.76 -8.01
N MET A 45 -1.14 1.95 -9.03
CA MET A 45 -1.07 0.49 -8.93
C MET A 45 0.38 0.01 -8.92
N VAL A 46 1.26 0.60 -9.75
CA VAL A 46 2.68 0.24 -9.78
C VAL A 46 3.34 0.48 -8.41
N ASN A 47 3.14 1.68 -7.84
CA ASN A 47 3.66 2.00 -6.50
C ASN A 47 3.11 1.07 -5.42
N ALA A 48 1.81 0.76 -5.47
CA ALA A 48 1.21 -0.20 -4.54
C ALA A 48 1.83 -1.60 -4.66
N MET A 49 2.00 -2.12 -5.87
CA MET A 49 2.61 -3.43 -6.08
C MET A 49 4.08 -3.48 -5.64
N LEU A 50 4.84 -2.41 -5.85
CA LEU A 50 6.22 -2.31 -5.34
C LEU A 50 6.24 -2.37 -3.81
N ALA A 51 5.39 -1.60 -3.14
CA ALA A 51 5.31 -1.60 -1.68
C ALA A 51 4.83 -2.95 -1.12
N LEU A 52 3.81 -3.56 -1.75
CA LEU A 52 3.24 -4.84 -1.32
C LEU A 52 4.23 -6.01 -1.39
N LYS A 53 5.27 -5.95 -2.24
CA LYS A 53 6.34 -6.95 -2.26
C LYS A 53 7.14 -7.00 -0.95
N HIS A 54 7.14 -5.92 -0.17
CA HIS A 54 7.77 -5.88 1.15
C HIS A 54 6.85 -6.38 2.26
N LEU A 55 5.57 -6.59 1.97
CA LEU A 55 4.60 -7.15 2.90
C LEU A 55 4.72 -8.69 2.88
N ASN A 56 5.75 -9.20 3.56
CA ASN A 56 6.10 -10.62 3.58
C ASN A 56 5.70 -11.34 4.89
N ASP A 57 5.29 -10.60 5.91
CA ASP A 57 4.91 -11.12 7.21
C ASP A 57 3.85 -10.26 7.92
N GLU A 58 3.37 -10.75 9.06
CA GLU A 58 2.41 -10.07 9.94
C GLU A 58 2.95 -8.83 10.65
N ASN A 59 4.27 -8.61 10.62
CA ASN A 59 4.92 -7.47 11.25
C ASN A 59 5.05 -6.27 10.29
N THR A 60 4.54 -6.39 9.07
CA THR A 60 4.58 -5.33 8.06
C THR A 60 3.18 -4.99 7.55
N LYS A 61 2.91 -3.69 7.42
CA LYS A 61 1.73 -3.13 6.76
C LYS A 61 2.13 -2.16 5.65
N VAL A 62 1.30 -2.08 4.63
CA VAL A 62 1.40 -1.03 3.60
C VAL A 62 0.20 -0.10 3.74
N VAL A 63 0.44 1.20 3.78
CA VAL A 63 -0.60 2.23 3.83
C VAL A 63 -0.48 3.11 2.58
N MET A 64 -1.53 3.19 1.78
CA MET A 64 -1.57 4.08 0.62
C MET A 64 -2.72 5.07 0.74
N ILE A 65 -2.49 6.31 0.32
CA ILE A 65 -3.54 7.30 0.11
C ILE A 65 -3.73 7.45 -1.40
N ASN A 66 -4.99 7.40 -1.86
CA ASN A 66 -5.35 7.54 -3.26
C ASN A 66 -6.55 8.48 -3.44
N HIS A 67 -6.77 8.97 -4.66
CA HIS A 67 -7.91 9.86 -4.97
C HIS A 67 -9.25 9.11 -5.12
N LYS A 68 -9.20 7.80 -5.28
CA LYS A 68 -10.38 6.94 -5.42
C LYS A 68 -10.08 5.51 -5.00
N ASN A 69 -11.13 4.75 -4.69
CA ASN A 69 -10.99 3.34 -4.36
C ASN A 69 -10.46 2.54 -5.59
N PRO A 70 -9.27 1.94 -5.52
CA PRO A 70 -8.66 1.22 -6.65
C PRO A 70 -9.20 -0.22 -6.75
N VAL A 71 -10.43 -0.38 -7.24
CA VAL A 71 -11.13 -1.69 -7.31
C VAL A 71 -10.28 -2.77 -8.02
N GLY A 72 -9.59 -2.43 -9.10
CA GLY A 72 -8.72 -3.37 -9.82
C GLY A 72 -7.52 -3.86 -9.00
N LEU A 73 -6.96 -3.02 -8.13
CA LEU A 73 -5.89 -3.42 -7.21
C LEU A 73 -6.43 -4.36 -6.14
N ILE A 74 -7.56 -4.01 -5.52
CA ILE A 74 -8.21 -4.83 -4.48
C ILE A 74 -8.57 -6.21 -5.04
N ALA A 75 -9.14 -6.28 -6.24
CA ALA A 75 -9.46 -7.55 -6.89
C ALA A 75 -8.21 -8.41 -7.15
N LYS A 76 -7.07 -7.76 -7.47
CA LYS A 76 -5.81 -8.46 -7.75
C LYS A 76 -5.17 -9.05 -6.51
N VAL A 77 -5.15 -8.32 -5.39
CA VAL A 77 -4.34 -8.69 -4.21
C VAL A 77 -5.18 -9.10 -2.99
N GLY A 78 -6.50 -8.94 -3.03
CA GLY A 78 -7.40 -9.18 -1.89
C GLY A 78 -7.52 -10.65 -1.44
N LYS A 79 -7.01 -11.60 -2.24
CA LYS A 79 -6.87 -13.00 -1.79
C LYS A 79 -5.68 -13.22 -0.86
N GLU A 80 -4.64 -12.40 -1.00
CA GLU A 80 -3.34 -12.52 -0.31
C GLU A 80 -3.26 -11.62 0.93
N PHE A 81 -3.95 -10.48 0.90
CA PHE A 81 -3.89 -9.49 1.97
C PHE A 81 -5.26 -9.19 2.55
N ASN A 82 -5.27 -8.85 3.84
CA ASN A 82 -6.38 -8.15 4.45
C ASN A 82 -6.29 -6.68 4.03
N ILE A 83 -7.41 -6.11 3.60
CA ILE A 83 -7.47 -4.73 3.09
C ILE A 83 -8.54 -3.98 3.89
N GLU A 84 -8.12 -2.95 4.59
CA GLU A 84 -9.00 -2.00 5.26
C GLU A 84 -9.02 -0.69 4.48
N THR A 85 -10.20 -0.09 4.34
CA THR A 85 -10.39 1.17 3.63
C THR A 85 -11.01 2.21 4.55
N GLU A 86 -10.45 3.41 4.57
CA GLU A 86 -10.89 4.54 5.38
C GLU A 86 -11.06 5.76 4.46
N GLU A 87 -12.25 6.35 4.43
CA GLU A 87 -12.48 7.63 3.73
C GLU A 87 -11.93 8.78 4.57
N LEU A 88 -10.91 9.47 4.06
CA LEU A 88 -10.30 10.62 4.75
C LEU A 88 -11.01 11.93 4.43
N SER A 89 -11.56 12.04 3.22
CA SER A 89 -12.37 13.16 2.72
C SER A 89 -13.09 12.76 1.43
N ALA A 90 -13.89 13.66 0.84
CA ALA A 90 -14.63 13.41 -0.40
C ALA A 90 -13.75 12.88 -1.56
N ASP A 91 -12.49 13.31 -1.63
CA ASP A 91 -11.57 12.99 -2.73
C ASP A 91 -10.39 12.12 -2.28
N LEU A 92 -10.34 11.67 -1.02
CA LEU A 92 -9.19 10.91 -0.52
C LEU A 92 -9.64 9.68 0.25
N ILE A 93 -9.10 8.54 -0.17
CA ILE A 93 -9.25 7.26 0.51
C ILE A 93 -7.88 6.77 0.96
N LYS A 94 -7.83 6.21 2.16
CA LYS A 94 -6.69 5.48 2.69
C LYS A 94 -6.99 3.98 2.60
N LEU A 95 -6.02 3.22 2.12
CA LEU A 95 -6.05 1.77 2.15
C LEU A 95 -4.90 1.26 3.01
N ALA A 96 -5.20 0.36 3.94
CA ALA A 96 -4.22 -0.36 4.74
C ALA A 96 -4.23 -1.84 4.34
N PHE A 97 -3.10 -2.33 3.86
CA PHE A 97 -2.88 -3.72 3.52
C PHE A 97 -2.09 -4.37 4.65
N ALA A 98 -2.54 -5.54 5.08
CA ALA A 98 -1.89 -6.36 6.09
C ALA A 98 -1.81 -7.81 5.63
N TYR A 99 -0.78 -8.52 6.09
CA TYR A 99 -0.61 -9.93 5.77
C TYR A 99 -1.79 -10.71 6.33
N LYS A 100 -2.32 -11.65 5.53
CA LYS A 100 -3.36 -12.55 6.00
C LYS A 100 -2.70 -13.79 6.61
N VAL A 101 -2.68 -13.85 7.94
CA VAL A 101 -2.14 -14.99 8.69
C VAL A 101 -2.82 -16.28 8.19
N GLY A 102 -2.01 -17.23 7.69
CA GLY A 102 -2.48 -18.50 7.13
C GLY A 102 -2.60 -18.57 5.59
N SER A 103 -2.43 -17.46 4.86
CA SER A 103 -2.18 -17.52 3.41
C SER A 103 -0.68 -17.43 3.13
N LYS A 104 -0.14 -18.23 2.21
CA LYS A 104 1.16 -17.96 1.58
C LYS A 104 0.88 -17.14 0.32
N PRO A 105 1.24 -15.84 0.24
CA PRO A 105 1.17 -15.09 -0.99
C PRO A 105 2.14 -15.70 -2.00
N ASP A 106 1.62 -16.20 -3.12
CA ASP A 106 2.46 -16.64 -4.24
C ASP A 106 2.61 -15.48 -5.23
N LEU A 107 3.58 -14.61 -4.95
CA LEU A 107 3.90 -13.44 -5.77
C LEU A 107 4.77 -13.78 -7.00
N SER A 108 4.91 -15.07 -7.35
CA SER A 108 5.82 -15.52 -8.41
C SER A 108 5.27 -15.37 -9.83
N ASN A 109 3.99 -14.98 -10.01
CA ASN A 109 3.36 -15.00 -11.33
C ASN A 109 3.05 -13.58 -11.87
N PRO A 110 3.86 -13.03 -12.81
CA PRO A 110 3.59 -11.74 -13.45
C PRO A 110 2.54 -11.75 -14.57
N SER A 111 1.81 -12.86 -14.81
CA SER A 111 0.88 -12.95 -15.94
C SER A 111 -0.60 -12.81 -15.55
N CYS A 112 -1.29 -11.86 -16.19
CA CYS A 112 -2.74 -11.80 -16.22
C CYS A 112 -3.22 -12.42 -17.54
N ALA A 113 -3.87 -13.59 -17.46
CA ALA A 113 -4.72 -14.14 -18.52
C ALA A 113 -5.91 -14.83 -17.86
N GLY A 114 -7.12 -14.41 -18.24
CA GLY A 114 -8.41 -14.88 -17.73
C GLY A 114 -9.48 -13.88 -18.11
#